data_AF-A0A3B9F3T7-F1
#
_entry.id   AF-A0A3B9F3T7-F1
#
_cell.length_a   1.000
_cell.length_b   1.000
_cell.length_c   1.000
_cell.angle_alpha   90.00
_cell.angle_beta   90.00
_cell.angle_gamma   90.00
#
_symmetry.space_group_name_H-M   'P 1'
#
loop_
_entity.id
_entity.type
_entity.pdbx_description
1 polymer ?
#
loop_
_entity_poly.entity_id
_entity_poly.type
_entity_poly.pdbx_seq_one_letter_code
_entity_poly.pdbx_strand_id
1 'polypeptide(L)'
;MSDSCYHCGLPVTRVNKVEAMIKSTQQDFCCVGCASVCQTIHDSGLGAFYDQQTSSLLPAVDLEYPLEFYDSLVFQQPFLESSDSDAKTITLISDTIHCAACVWLIERALSAMDGIVWVRVNLTDKRIRIRWEEEKINLSSIMQTLADLGYAAMPYEQNVAEAAQQRKNKAMLYRIGFAGFTMMNLLWISIAMYTGASGGQYHEYFQWLGFALATPTLFYAGYPFLKNAYFGVKNRYMNMDVPISIGALTTYFYSVYVLLGFSTKGEVYFDTVVNFIFVILIGRYLEASSKKSALSASTSLQQLQPNIALVKTDEGELIKPISTIEVGDIVLIKPGERIAIDGVVRLGSGEVDESLLSGESLPVNKRSGDDVFAGTLNINGSFEVEVTQLSRQSALAQIVSLVENSRANKGRIVCIIDRIIPYFVWTTLGLAVITFIVWSPTDFDLALLSATSVLIITCPCAFGLATPMSIAVASGSAAKRNILIKNGDALEVLSKVKHVVFDKTGTLTLGSPQVNKVVSQMDHNVLIGIVSAIEKHSEHPLAKAVVHYATKHNIEQLADDFEMLPGLGVSAKVSGKRYWVGNLNYLQAPENIEWSEQANT
;
A
#
# COMPACT_ATOMS: atom_id res chain seq x y z
N MET A 1 15.92 -41.69 17.13
CA MET A 1 16.43 -40.31 17.09
C MET A 1 16.42 -39.91 15.64
N SER A 2 15.66 -38.87 15.29
CA SER A 2 15.56 -38.40 13.91
C SER A 2 16.87 -37.76 13.51
N ASP A 3 17.50 -38.23 12.42
CA ASP A 3 18.67 -37.57 11.82
C ASP A 3 18.28 -36.26 11.10
N SER A 4 17.18 -35.63 11.50
CA SER A 4 16.61 -34.42 10.92
C SER A 4 16.31 -33.39 11.99
N CYS A 5 16.49 -32.12 11.61
CA CYS A 5 16.29 -30.98 12.47
C CYS A 5 14.81 -30.86 12.82
N TYR A 6 14.50 -30.79 14.11
CA TYR A 6 13.13 -30.68 14.62
C TYR A 6 12.37 -29.46 14.07
N HIS A 7 13.08 -28.40 13.67
CA HIS A 7 12.49 -27.16 13.19
C HIS A 7 12.34 -27.07 11.66
N CYS A 8 13.37 -27.46 10.90
CA CYS A 8 13.41 -27.25 9.44
C CYS A 8 13.53 -28.54 8.62
N GLY A 9 13.59 -29.71 9.25
CA GLY A 9 13.65 -31.02 8.57
C GLY A 9 14.98 -31.35 7.89
N LEU A 10 15.95 -30.43 7.84
CA LEU A 10 17.29 -30.68 7.27
C LEU A 10 18.09 -31.71 8.07
N PRO A 11 18.99 -32.47 7.43
CA PRO A 11 19.76 -33.50 8.11
C PRO A 11 20.67 -32.92 9.22
N VAL A 12 20.67 -33.57 10.38
CA VAL A 12 21.53 -33.26 11.52
C VAL A 12 22.70 -34.24 11.51
N THR A 13 23.88 -33.71 11.24
CA THR A 13 25.16 -34.43 11.28
C THR A 13 25.87 -34.18 12.62
N ARG A 14 26.88 -35.00 12.95
CA ARG A 14 27.65 -34.83 14.20
C ARG A 14 28.37 -33.47 14.32
N VAL A 15 28.54 -32.73 13.22
CA VAL A 15 29.27 -31.45 13.18
C VAL A 15 28.36 -30.24 13.39
N ASN A 16 27.09 -30.33 12.99
CA ASN A 16 26.11 -29.22 13.06
C ASN A 16 24.99 -29.46 14.09
N LYS A 17 25.14 -30.49 14.95
CA LYS A 17 24.17 -30.83 15.98
C LYS A 17 24.14 -29.77 17.08
N VAL A 18 22.99 -29.10 17.22
CA VAL A 18 22.68 -28.20 18.33
C VAL A 18 21.50 -28.78 19.09
N GLU A 19 21.68 -29.06 20.38
CA GLU A 19 20.63 -29.60 21.24
C GLU A 19 20.02 -28.48 22.06
N ALA A 20 18.68 -28.38 22.09
CA ALA A 20 17.98 -27.43 22.94
C ALA A 20 16.73 -28.08 23.57
N MET A 21 16.39 -27.64 24.78
CA MET A 21 15.19 -28.09 25.48
C MET A 21 13.99 -27.25 25.08
N ILE A 22 13.04 -27.85 24.37
CA ILE A 22 11.75 -27.24 24.02
C ILE A 22 10.64 -27.99 24.78
N LYS A 23 9.83 -27.28 25.58
CA LYS A 23 8.75 -27.86 26.41
C LYS A 23 9.19 -29.15 27.15
N SER A 24 10.33 -29.11 27.85
CA SER A 24 10.87 -30.25 28.63
C SER A 24 11.21 -31.51 27.81
N THR A 25 11.30 -31.41 26.48
CA THR A 25 11.85 -32.46 25.60
C THR A 25 13.11 -31.95 24.92
N GLN A 26 14.15 -32.79 24.90
CA GLN A 26 15.42 -32.48 24.23
C GLN A 26 15.26 -32.76 22.74
N GLN A 27 15.46 -31.72 21.92
CA GLN A 27 15.29 -31.77 20.47
C GLN A 27 16.61 -31.43 19.76
N ASP A 28 16.82 -32.06 18.62
CA ASP A 28 18.02 -31.91 17.80
C ASP A 28 17.78 -30.88 16.68
N PHE A 29 18.68 -29.91 16.54
CA PHE A 29 18.62 -28.83 15.55
C PHE A 29 19.90 -28.80 14.70
N CYS A 30 19.77 -28.34 13.45
CA CYS A 30 20.91 -28.17 12.54
C CYS A 30 21.74 -26.89 12.80
N CYS A 31 21.25 -25.95 13.59
CA CYS A 31 21.97 -24.73 14.01
C CYS A 31 21.31 -24.03 15.22
N VAL A 32 22.04 -23.11 15.86
CA VAL A 32 21.56 -22.29 16.99
C VAL A 32 20.37 -21.42 16.60
N GLY A 33 20.31 -20.99 15.33
CA GLY A 33 19.18 -20.24 14.80
C GLY A 33 17.88 -21.05 14.82
N CYS A 34 17.91 -22.31 14.40
CA CYS A 34 16.74 -23.19 14.42
C CYS A 34 16.25 -23.46 15.85
N ALA A 35 17.18 -23.67 16.80
CA ALA A 35 16.85 -23.81 18.21
C ALA A 35 16.19 -22.54 18.77
N SER A 36 16.76 -21.36 18.49
CA SER A 36 16.28 -20.07 19.00
C SER A 36 14.90 -19.70 18.43
N VAL A 37 14.68 -19.95 17.14
CA VAL A 37 13.38 -19.69 16.50
C VAL A 37 12.32 -20.67 17.03
N CYS A 38 12.64 -21.96 17.15
CA CYS A 38 11.71 -22.94 17.72
C CYS A 38 11.31 -22.56 19.15
N GLN A 39 12.28 -22.16 19.98
CA GLN A 39 12.04 -21.63 21.32
C GLN A 39 11.14 -20.40 21.30
N THR A 40 11.43 -19.41 20.44
CA THR A 40 10.64 -18.18 20.32
C THR A 40 9.20 -18.44 19.89
N ILE A 41 8.97 -19.37 18.96
CA ILE A 41 7.63 -19.78 18.50
C ILE A 41 6.86 -20.45 19.65
N HIS A 42 7.51 -21.31 20.42
CA HIS A 42 6.92 -21.93 21.60
C HIS A 42 6.59 -20.91 22.70
N ASP A 43 7.51 -20.00 22.99
CA ASP A 43 7.36 -18.94 24.00
C ASP A 43 6.26 -17.94 23.59
N SER A 44 6.05 -17.75 22.29
CA SER A 44 4.96 -16.94 21.73
C SER A 44 3.60 -17.66 21.74
N GLY A 45 3.51 -18.86 22.32
CA GLY A 45 2.27 -19.65 22.40
C GLY A 45 1.82 -20.27 21.07
N LEU A 46 2.67 -20.23 20.03
CA LEU A 46 2.39 -20.74 18.68
C LEU A 46 2.89 -22.19 18.48
N GLY A 47 3.29 -22.87 19.56
CA GLY A 47 3.85 -24.23 19.51
C GLY A 47 2.93 -25.31 18.90
N ALA A 48 1.62 -25.05 18.78
CA ALA A 48 0.68 -25.92 18.07
C ALA A 48 1.00 -26.08 16.56
N PHE A 49 1.86 -25.21 16.03
CA PHE A 49 2.43 -25.34 14.68
C PHE A 49 3.13 -26.68 14.46
N TYR A 50 3.84 -27.19 15.47
CA TYR A 50 4.58 -28.46 15.40
C TYR A 50 3.70 -29.69 15.66
N ASP A 51 2.57 -29.52 16.35
CA ASP A 51 1.63 -30.62 16.66
C ASP A 51 0.80 -31.06 15.44
N GLN A 52 0.78 -30.27 14.36
CA GLN A 52 -0.03 -30.52 13.14
C GLN A 52 0.79 -31.03 11.94
N GLN A 53 2.10 -31.29 12.09
CA GLN A 53 2.98 -31.59 10.97
C GLN A 53 3.57 -33.01 11.03
N THR A 54 3.00 -33.94 10.26
CA THR A 54 3.69 -35.18 9.86
C THR A 54 4.29 -35.12 8.46
N SER A 55 4.12 -34.02 7.73
CA SER A 55 4.74 -33.82 6.42
C SER A 55 4.65 -32.35 6.02
N SER A 56 5.63 -31.56 6.46
CA SER A 56 5.80 -30.17 6.04
C SER A 56 6.33 -30.13 4.61
N LEU A 57 5.44 -29.89 3.65
CA LEU A 57 5.60 -29.15 2.40
C LEU A 57 4.17 -29.08 1.83
N LEU A 58 3.68 -27.88 1.49
CA LEU A 58 2.54 -27.82 0.58
C LEU A 58 2.97 -28.56 -0.71
N PRO A 59 2.09 -29.33 -1.37
CA PRO A 59 2.47 -29.95 -2.62
C PRO A 59 2.98 -28.87 -3.57
N ALA A 60 4.12 -29.14 -4.21
CA ALA A 60 4.71 -28.22 -5.17
C ALA A 60 3.64 -27.81 -6.20
N VAL A 61 3.55 -26.52 -6.45
CA VAL A 61 2.59 -25.99 -7.43
C VAL A 61 3.29 -25.90 -8.76
N ASP A 62 2.70 -26.46 -9.81
CA ASP A 62 3.24 -26.29 -11.17
C ASP A 62 3.20 -24.81 -11.56
N LEU A 63 4.32 -24.29 -12.05
CA LEU A 63 4.39 -22.94 -12.61
C LEU A 63 3.56 -22.86 -13.89
N GLU A 64 2.83 -21.76 -14.06
CA GLU A 64 1.92 -21.55 -15.20
C GLU A 64 2.68 -21.39 -16.53
N TYR A 65 3.93 -20.92 -16.47
CA TYR A 65 4.82 -20.77 -17.62
C TYR A 65 6.13 -21.56 -17.45
N PRO A 66 6.81 -21.93 -18.55
CA PRO A 66 8.16 -22.49 -18.48
C PRO A 66 9.13 -21.54 -17.79
N LEU A 67 10.12 -22.08 -17.07
CA LEU A 67 11.11 -21.31 -16.30
C LEU A 67 11.82 -20.24 -17.14
N GLU A 68 12.16 -20.56 -18.39
CA GLU A 68 12.82 -19.68 -19.36
C GLU A 68 12.00 -18.42 -19.67
N PHE A 69 10.67 -18.48 -19.54
CA PHE A 69 9.77 -17.36 -19.80
C PHE A 69 9.87 -16.28 -18.72
N TYR A 70 10.03 -16.68 -17.46
CA TYR A 70 10.21 -15.77 -16.32
C TYR A 70 11.54 -15.00 -16.39
N ASP A 71 12.53 -15.55 -17.07
CA ASP A 71 13.86 -14.93 -17.23
C ASP A 71 13.93 -13.99 -18.44
N SER A 72 12.91 -14.00 -19.30
CA SER A 72 12.89 -13.11 -20.47
C SER A 72 12.70 -11.65 -20.07
N LEU A 73 13.50 -10.76 -20.67
CA LEU A 73 13.38 -9.30 -20.47
C LEU A 73 11.99 -8.78 -20.84
N VAL A 74 11.36 -9.39 -21.85
CA VAL A 74 9.99 -9.06 -22.29
C VAL A 74 8.95 -9.36 -21.21
N PHE A 75 9.14 -10.45 -20.44
CA PHE A 75 8.26 -10.79 -19.33
C PHE A 75 8.57 -9.96 -18.08
N GLN A 76 9.84 -9.68 -17.78
CA GLN A 76 10.22 -8.98 -16.55
C GLN A 76 9.97 -7.47 -16.61
N GLN A 77 10.23 -6.82 -17.76
CA GLN A 77 10.11 -5.37 -17.91
C GLN A 77 8.76 -4.81 -17.43
N PRO A 78 7.61 -5.44 -17.74
CA PRO A 78 6.31 -5.02 -17.23
C PRO A 78 6.14 -5.07 -15.71
N PHE A 79 7.02 -5.72 -14.95
CA PHE A 79 6.81 -5.95 -13.51
C PHE A 79 7.93 -5.43 -12.60
N LEU A 80 9.06 -4.98 -13.16
CA LEU A 80 10.17 -4.42 -12.39
C LEU A 80 9.86 -2.99 -11.90
N GLU A 81 10.10 -2.72 -10.60
CA GLU A 81 9.84 -1.44 -9.93
C GLU A 81 11.07 -0.51 -9.89
N SER A 82 12.28 -1.07 -9.96
CA SER A 82 13.54 -0.33 -9.97
C SER A 82 14.60 -1.11 -10.73
N SER A 83 15.37 -0.43 -11.58
CA SER A 83 16.62 -0.92 -12.15
C SER A 83 17.74 0.01 -11.68
N ASP A 84 18.23 -0.18 -10.46
CA ASP A 84 19.64 0.20 -10.22
C ASP A 84 20.48 -0.82 -11.01
N SER A 85 21.63 -0.43 -11.56
CA SER A 85 22.41 -1.29 -12.47
C SER A 85 22.73 -2.69 -11.91
N ASP A 86 22.76 -2.85 -10.58
CA ASP A 86 23.08 -4.10 -9.90
C ASP A 86 21.87 -4.84 -9.29
N ALA A 87 20.69 -4.23 -9.16
CA ALA A 87 19.58 -4.85 -8.43
C ALA A 87 18.18 -4.50 -8.96
N LYS A 88 17.37 -5.55 -9.12
CA LYS A 88 15.98 -5.54 -9.59
C LYS A 88 15.00 -5.71 -8.44
N THR A 89 13.85 -5.03 -8.51
CA THR A 89 12.76 -5.16 -7.53
C THR A 89 11.47 -5.56 -8.24
N ILE A 90 10.73 -6.55 -7.72
CA ILE A 90 9.42 -7.00 -8.24
C ILE A 90 8.42 -7.17 -7.09
N THR A 91 7.14 -6.91 -7.37
CA THR A 91 6.04 -7.29 -6.50
C THR A 91 5.26 -8.46 -7.11
N LEU A 92 5.16 -9.54 -6.36
CA LEU A 92 4.37 -10.73 -6.66
C LEU A 92 3.11 -10.75 -5.78
N ILE A 93 2.07 -11.42 -6.25
CA ILE A 93 0.86 -11.73 -5.48
C ILE A 93 0.68 -13.24 -5.41
N SER A 94 0.29 -13.76 -4.24
CA SER A 94 0.00 -15.17 -4.06
C SER A 94 -1.21 -15.39 -3.16
N ASP A 95 -2.26 -16.01 -3.70
CA ASP A 95 -3.52 -16.18 -2.96
C ASP A 95 -3.44 -17.22 -1.83
N THR A 96 -2.39 -18.04 -1.82
CA THR A 96 -2.16 -19.12 -0.84
C THR A 96 -1.49 -18.65 0.46
N ILE A 97 -1.17 -17.36 0.58
CA ILE A 97 -0.69 -16.76 1.84
C ILE A 97 -1.88 -16.63 2.80
N HIS A 98 -1.82 -17.33 3.95
CA HIS A 98 -2.94 -17.44 4.88
C HIS A 98 -2.63 -17.04 6.32
N CYS A 99 -1.37 -17.03 6.74
CA CYS A 99 -1.00 -16.72 8.12
C CYS A 99 0.40 -16.12 8.26
N ALA A 100 0.74 -15.66 9.46
CA ALA A 100 2.06 -15.13 9.79
C ALA A 100 3.20 -16.18 9.62
N ALA A 101 2.89 -17.48 9.74
CA ALA A 101 3.88 -18.53 9.46
C ALA A 101 4.22 -18.60 7.96
N CYS A 102 3.27 -18.33 7.06
CA CYS A 102 3.54 -18.22 5.63
C CYS A 102 4.48 -17.03 5.33
N VAL A 103 4.24 -15.89 5.98
CA VAL A 103 5.10 -14.70 5.89
C VAL A 103 6.53 -15.05 6.29
N TRP A 104 6.69 -15.63 7.49
CA TRP A 104 8.01 -16.01 7.99
C TRP A 104 8.71 -17.03 7.09
N LEU A 105 7.99 -18.06 6.62
CA LEU A 105 8.55 -19.12 5.78
C LEU A 105 9.05 -18.56 4.44
N ILE A 106 8.23 -17.75 3.76
CA ILE A 106 8.60 -17.12 2.49
C ILE A 106 9.79 -16.17 2.68
N GLU A 107 9.73 -15.29 3.68
CA GLU A 107 10.82 -14.35 3.96
C GLU A 107 12.12 -15.09 4.29
N ARG A 108 12.05 -16.16 5.10
CA ARG A 108 13.22 -16.94 5.50
C ARG A 108 13.82 -17.75 4.34
N ALA A 109 12.99 -18.39 3.54
CA ALA A 109 13.43 -19.21 2.42
C ALA A 109 14.07 -18.37 1.32
N LEU A 110 13.42 -17.26 0.94
CA LEU A 110 13.96 -16.37 -0.08
C LEU A 110 15.18 -15.59 0.44
N SER A 111 15.20 -15.12 1.68
CA SER A 111 16.39 -14.43 2.23
C SER A 111 17.61 -15.36 2.40
N ALA A 112 17.44 -16.68 2.32
CA ALA A 112 18.53 -17.64 2.36
C ALA A 112 19.17 -17.87 0.98
N MET A 113 18.57 -17.39 -0.10
CA MET A 113 19.12 -17.49 -1.45
C MET A 113 20.21 -16.45 -1.65
N ASP A 114 21.36 -16.88 -2.20
CA ASP A 114 22.44 -15.96 -2.54
C ASP A 114 22.03 -15.07 -3.72
N GLY A 115 22.20 -13.76 -3.57
CA GLY A 115 21.70 -12.75 -4.52
C GLY A 115 20.37 -12.08 -4.15
N ILE A 116 19.67 -12.48 -3.09
CA ILE A 116 18.50 -11.73 -2.59
C ILE A 116 18.93 -10.65 -1.60
N VAL A 117 18.63 -9.39 -1.91
CA VAL A 117 18.96 -8.21 -1.06
C VAL A 117 18.00 -8.12 0.11
N TRP A 118 16.69 -8.21 -0.16
CA TRP A 118 15.66 -8.28 0.88
C TRP A 118 14.34 -8.83 0.32
N VAL A 119 13.53 -9.40 1.22
CA VAL A 119 12.14 -9.82 0.95
C VAL A 119 11.22 -9.30 2.03
N ARG A 120 10.04 -8.84 1.62
CA ARG A 120 8.94 -8.43 2.50
C ARG A 120 7.64 -9.05 2.06
N VAL A 121 6.94 -9.72 2.97
CA VAL A 121 5.61 -10.29 2.69
C VAL A 121 4.55 -9.55 3.48
N ASN A 122 3.55 -9.03 2.77
CA ASN A 122 2.37 -8.41 3.35
C ASN A 122 1.22 -9.43 3.37
N LEU A 123 0.86 -9.90 4.58
CA LEU A 123 -0.24 -10.84 4.80
C LEU A 123 -1.62 -10.29 4.41
N THR A 124 -1.84 -8.98 4.57
CA THR A 124 -3.16 -8.37 4.32
C THR A 124 -3.46 -8.30 2.83
N ASP A 125 -2.46 -7.88 2.05
CA ASP A 125 -2.59 -7.70 0.60
C ASP A 125 -2.13 -8.92 -0.19
N LYS A 126 -1.62 -9.95 0.52
CA LYS A 126 -1.02 -11.17 -0.03
C LYS A 126 0.06 -10.90 -1.08
N ARG A 127 0.85 -9.86 -0.84
CA ARG A 127 1.92 -9.41 -1.73
C ARG A 127 3.28 -9.83 -1.17
N ILE A 128 4.16 -10.27 -2.05
CA ILE A 128 5.55 -10.58 -1.78
C ILE A 128 6.37 -9.59 -2.58
N ARG A 129 7.14 -8.74 -1.92
CA ARG A 129 8.03 -7.78 -2.57
C ARG A 129 9.47 -8.22 -2.36
N ILE A 130 10.21 -8.31 -3.46
CA ILE A 130 11.52 -8.95 -3.51
C ILE A 130 12.46 -8.02 -4.25
N ARG A 131 13.65 -7.80 -3.67
CA ARG A 131 14.78 -7.16 -4.36
C ARG A 131 15.93 -8.15 -4.46
N TRP A 132 16.48 -8.32 -5.66
CA TRP A 132 17.56 -9.27 -5.93
C TRP A 132 18.60 -8.70 -6.90
N GLU A 133 19.81 -9.24 -6.85
CA GLU A 133 20.94 -8.93 -7.74
C GLU A 133 20.86 -9.83 -8.98
N GLU A 134 20.69 -9.22 -10.16
CA GLU A 134 20.48 -9.97 -11.41
C GLU A 134 21.69 -10.82 -11.80
N GLU A 135 22.91 -10.39 -11.47
CA GLU A 135 24.13 -11.16 -11.77
C GLU A 135 24.24 -12.48 -10.99
N LYS A 136 23.54 -12.60 -9.86
CA LYS A 136 23.65 -13.77 -8.96
C LYS A 136 22.46 -14.71 -9.02
N ILE A 137 21.26 -14.19 -9.25
CA ILE A 137 20.04 -15.01 -9.22
C ILE A 137 19.00 -14.55 -10.24
N ASN A 138 18.41 -15.53 -10.93
CA ASN A 138 17.35 -15.33 -11.90
C ASN A 138 15.96 -15.37 -11.26
N LEU A 139 15.01 -14.66 -11.86
CA LEU A 139 13.62 -14.64 -11.39
C LEU A 139 12.99 -16.03 -11.41
N SER A 140 13.32 -16.88 -12.40
CA SER A 140 12.88 -18.27 -12.48
C SER A 140 13.22 -19.07 -11.23
N SER A 141 14.40 -18.87 -10.65
CA SER A 141 14.84 -19.57 -9.43
C SER A 141 14.04 -19.14 -8.19
N ILE A 142 13.69 -17.85 -8.13
CA ILE A 142 12.83 -17.28 -7.08
C ILE A 142 11.41 -17.86 -7.19
N MET A 143 10.86 -17.89 -8.42
CA MET A 143 9.53 -18.44 -8.70
C MET A 143 9.45 -19.94 -8.42
N GLN A 144 10.48 -20.70 -8.79
CA GLN A 144 10.58 -22.14 -8.50
C GLN A 144 10.63 -22.40 -6.99
N THR A 145 11.41 -21.61 -6.25
CA THR A 145 11.48 -21.75 -4.78
C THR A 145 10.13 -21.48 -4.13
N LEU A 146 9.38 -20.48 -4.61
CA LEU A 146 8.02 -20.22 -4.14
C LEU A 146 7.06 -21.37 -4.48
N ALA A 147 7.15 -21.91 -5.70
CA ALA A 147 6.36 -23.03 -6.17
C ALA A 147 6.63 -24.32 -5.37
N ASP A 148 7.90 -24.61 -5.07
CA ASP A 148 8.33 -25.76 -4.26
C ASP A 148 7.84 -25.66 -2.81
N LEU A 149 7.72 -24.43 -2.30
CA LEU A 149 7.09 -24.13 -1.00
C LEU A 149 5.56 -24.17 -1.05
N GLY A 150 4.96 -24.37 -2.23
CA GLY A 150 3.53 -24.42 -2.50
C GLY A 150 2.84 -23.06 -2.60
N TYR A 151 3.60 -22.00 -2.89
CA TYR A 151 3.08 -20.66 -3.16
C TYR A 151 2.98 -20.41 -4.67
N ALA A 152 1.75 -20.45 -5.18
CA ALA A 152 1.44 -19.98 -6.52
C ALA A 152 1.59 -18.46 -6.56
N ALA A 153 2.79 -17.99 -6.90
CA ALA A 153 3.09 -16.56 -7.04
C ALA A 153 2.96 -16.13 -8.50
N MET A 154 2.46 -14.93 -8.72
CA MET A 154 2.37 -14.31 -10.05
C MET A 154 2.76 -12.84 -9.96
N PRO A 155 3.31 -12.23 -11.01
CA PRO A 155 3.55 -10.79 -11.03
C PRO A 155 2.27 -10.00 -10.75
N TYR A 156 2.38 -8.96 -9.93
CA TYR A 156 1.23 -8.14 -9.58
C TYR A 156 0.82 -7.24 -10.75
N GLU A 157 -0.35 -7.50 -11.32
CA GLU A 157 -1.02 -6.58 -12.26
C GLU A 157 -2.22 -5.89 -11.60
N GLN A 158 -2.26 -4.55 -11.71
CA GLN A 158 -3.35 -3.72 -11.19
C GLN A 158 -4.71 -4.12 -11.77
N ASN A 159 -4.77 -4.36 -13.09
CA ASN A 159 -6.00 -4.76 -13.79
C ASN A 159 -6.54 -6.11 -13.30
N VAL A 160 -5.66 -7.07 -13.01
CA VAL A 160 -6.03 -8.40 -12.52
C VAL A 160 -6.50 -8.33 -11.07
N ALA A 161 -5.83 -7.54 -10.22
CA ALA A 161 -6.24 -7.32 -8.84
C ALA A 161 -7.60 -6.59 -8.74
N GLU A 162 -7.83 -5.59 -9.59
CA GLU A 162 -9.12 -4.90 -9.69
C GLU A 162 -10.23 -5.83 -10.20
N ALA A 163 -9.96 -6.66 -11.21
CA ALA A 163 -10.91 -7.64 -11.73
C ALA A 163 -11.28 -8.70 -10.68
N ALA A 164 -10.31 -9.22 -9.93
CA ALA A 164 -10.54 -10.16 -8.83
C ALA A 164 -11.39 -9.54 -7.72
N GLN A 165 -11.12 -8.27 -7.37
CA GLN A 165 -11.90 -7.53 -6.38
C GLN A 165 -13.33 -7.23 -6.86
N GLN A 166 -13.51 -6.90 -8.14
CA GLN A 166 -14.84 -6.72 -8.74
C GLN A 166 -15.66 -8.03 -8.72
N ARG A 167 -15.05 -9.18 -8.98
CA ARG A 167 -15.72 -10.50 -8.87
C ARG A 167 -16.20 -10.75 -7.44
N LYS A 168 -15.38 -10.45 -6.42
CA LYS A 168 -15.76 -10.56 -5.00
C LYS A 168 -16.95 -9.64 -4.65
N ASN A 169 -16.92 -8.38 -5.09
CA ASN A 169 -18.02 -7.44 -4.88
C ASN A 169 -19.33 -7.91 -5.56
N LYS A 170 -19.24 -8.41 -6.80
CA LYS A 170 -20.42 -8.96 -7.50
C LYS A 170 -21.02 -10.15 -6.75
N ALA A 171 -20.20 -11.10 -6.28
CA ALA A 171 -20.67 -12.23 -5.48
C ALA A 171 -21.38 -11.78 -4.20
N MET A 172 -20.88 -10.73 -3.53
CA MET A 172 -21.53 -10.16 -2.34
C MET A 172 -22.90 -9.53 -2.67
N LEU A 173 -23.01 -8.81 -3.79
CA LEU A 173 -24.28 -8.25 -4.26
C LEU A 173 -25.31 -9.33 -4.59
N TYR A 174 -24.90 -10.43 -5.24
CA TYR A 174 -25.80 -11.57 -5.49
C TYR A 174 -26.30 -12.20 -4.19
N ARG A 175 -25.44 -12.35 -3.18
CA ARG A 175 -25.85 -12.84 -1.86
C ARG A 175 -26.83 -11.91 -1.16
N ILE A 176 -26.63 -10.59 -1.26
CA ILE A 176 -27.57 -9.58 -0.73
C ILE A 176 -28.90 -9.66 -1.47
N GLY A 177 -28.89 -9.72 -2.79
CA GLY A 177 -30.10 -9.84 -3.61
C GLY A 177 -30.88 -11.12 -3.27
N PHE A 178 -30.19 -12.25 -3.11
CA PHE A 178 -30.80 -13.51 -2.71
C PHE A 178 -31.37 -13.45 -1.28
N ALA A 179 -30.61 -12.91 -0.31
CA ALA A 179 -31.08 -12.74 1.06
C ALA A 179 -32.27 -11.76 1.14
N GLY A 180 -32.27 -10.68 0.35
CA GLY A 180 -33.37 -9.73 0.29
C GLY A 180 -34.63 -10.31 -0.36
N PHE A 181 -34.47 -11.08 -1.43
CA PHE A 181 -35.58 -11.79 -2.06
C PHE A 181 -36.22 -12.79 -1.09
N THR A 182 -35.43 -13.63 -0.44
CA THR A 182 -35.94 -14.62 0.53
C THR A 182 -36.55 -13.94 1.75
N MET A 183 -35.92 -12.87 2.26
CA MET A 183 -36.44 -12.05 3.35
C MET A 183 -37.82 -11.48 3.03
N MET A 184 -37.99 -10.88 1.86
CA MET A 184 -39.25 -10.22 1.50
C MET A 184 -40.39 -11.22 1.34
N ASN A 185 -40.13 -12.40 0.75
CA ASN A 185 -41.12 -13.47 0.65
C ASN A 185 -41.46 -14.06 2.02
N LEU A 186 -40.46 -14.26 2.86
CA LEU A 186 -40.65 -14.90 4.16
C LEU A 186 -41.29 -13.96 5.18
N LEU A 187 -41.13 -12.65 5.02
CA LEU A 187 -41.83 -11.64 5.80
C LEU A 187 -43.35 -11.65 5.52
N TRP A 188 -43.77 -11.86 4.26
CA TRP A 188 -45.19 -12.07 3.95
C TRP A 188 -45.76 -13.32 4.62
N ILE A 189 -45.00 -14.41 4.64
CA ILE A 189 -45.37 -15.66 5.32
C ILE A 189 -45.46 -15.42 6.83
N SER A 190 -44.48 -14.73 7.41
CA SER A 190 -44.44 -14.39 8.83
C SER A 190 -45.64 -13.51 9.23
N ILE A 191 -45.96 -12.46 8.46
CA ILE A 191 -47.16 -11.63 8.69
C ILE A 191 -48.44 -12.49 8.64
N ALA A 192 -48.57 -13.40 7.67
CA ALA A 192 -49.72 -14.29 7.58
C ALA A 192 -49.84 -15.23 8.79
N MET A 193 -48.72 -15.67 9.37
CA MET A 193 -48.71 -16.49 10.59
C MET A 193 -49.06 -15.66 11.84
N TYR A 194 -48.43 -14.50 12.03
CA TYR A 194 -48.63 -13.65 13.22
C TYR A 194 -50.00 -12.97 13.28
N THR A 195 -50.61 -12.64 12.13
CA THR A 195 -51.95 -12.01 12.09
C THR A 195 -53.09 -13.01 12.30
N GLY A 196 -52.80 -14.29 12.51
CA GLY A 196 -53.81 -15.33 12.73
C GLY A 196 -54.54 -15.78 11.46
N ALA A 197 -54.17 -15.24 10.28
CA ALA A 197 -54.69 -15.72 8.99
C ALA A 197 -54.31 -17.19 8.72
N SER A 198 -53.33 -17.72 9.44
CA SER A 198 -52.90 -19.13 9.42
C SER A 198 -53.56 -20.03 10.48
N GLY A 199 -54.62 -19.61 11.17
CA GLY A 199 -55.30 -20.39 12.22
C GLY A 199 -56.02 -21.67 11.74
N GLY A 200 -55.44 -22.42 10.81
CA GLY A 200 -56.03 -23.59 10.15
C GLY A 200 -55.01 -24.51 9.48
N GLN A 201 -55.48 -25.32 8.51
CA GLN A 201 -54.80 -26.45 7.85
C GLN A 201 -53.45 -26.12 7.16
N TYR A 202 -53.14 -24.84 6.94
CA TYR A 202 -51.96 -24.38 6.20
C TYR A 202 -50.80 -23.88 7.09
N HIS A 203 -50.95 -23.89 8.41
CA HIS A 203 -49.89 -23.44 9.32
C HIS A 203 -48.58 -24.24 9.12
N GLU A 204 -48.69 -25.56 9.05
CA GLU A 204 -47.55 -26.46 8.80
C GLU A 204 -46.94 -26.22 7.42
N TYR A 205 -47.78 -25.96 6.40
CA TYR A 205 -47.31 -25.62 5.05
C TYR A 205 -46.47 -24.34 5.03
N PHE A 206 -46.88 -23.30 5.75
CA PHE A 206 -46.12 -22.05 5.86
C PHE A 206 -44.79 -22.24 6.60
N GLN A 207 -44.74 -23.10 7.63
CA GLN A 207 -43.49 -23.41 8.33
C GLN A 207 -42.50 -24.18 7.43
N TRP A 208 -42.98 -25.14 6.64
CA TRP A 208 -42.16 -25.85 5.65
C TRP A 208 -41.64 -24.95 4.53
N LEU A 209 -42.50 -24.03 4.05
CA LEU A 209 -42.08 -23.02 3.07
C LEU A 209 -41.03 -22.08 3.67
N GLY A 210 -41.19 -21.72 4.95
CA GLY A 210 -40.22 -20.97 5.73
C GLY A 210 -38.86 -21.66 5.79
N PHE A 211 -38.85 -22.96 6.10
CA PHE A 211 -37.65 -23.80 6.11
C PHE A 211 -36.98 -23.87 4.74
N ALA A 212 -37.75 -24.06 3.67
CA ALA A 212 -37.26 -24.17 2.31
C ALA A 212 -36.56 -22.88 1.83
N LEU A 213 -37.02 -21.72 2.29
CA LEU A 213 -36.41 -20.42 1.98
C LEU A 213 -35.23 -20.09 2.92
N ALA A 214 -35.34 -20.39 4.22
CA ALA A 214 -34.31 -20.04 5.19
C ALA A 214 -33.04 -20.88 5.06
N THR A 215 -33.17 -22.15 4.69
CA THR A 215 -32.03 -23.08 4.51
C THR A 215 -31.01 -22.57 3.48
N PRO A 216 -31.39 -22.30 2.22
CA PRO A 216 -30.43 -21.77 1.24
C PRO A 216 -29.92 -20.39 1.65
N THR A 217 -30.73 -19.54 2.31
CA THR A 217 -30.24 -18.23 2.76
C THR A 217 -29.14 -18.36 3.81
N LEU A 218 -29.30 -19.24 4.79
CA LEU A 218 -28.29 -19.50 5.81
C LEU A 218 -26.99 -20.05 5.20
N PHE A 219 -27.09 -21.06 4.34
CA PHE A 219 -25.90 -21.76 3.82
C PHE A 219 -25.27 -21.09 2.60
N TYR A 220 -25.99 -20.29 1.81
CA TYR A 220 -25.44 -19.58 0.65
C TYR A 220 -25.10 -18.12 0.99
N ALA A 221 -26.08 -17.35 1.48
CA ALA A 221 -25.87 -15.94 1.80
C ALA A 221 -25.09 -15.77 3.11
N GLY A 222 -25.34 -16.63 4.09
CA GLY A 222 -24.60 -16.68 5.36
C GLY A 222 -23.24 -17.39 5.32
N TYR A 223 -22.91 -18.10 4.23
CA TYR A 223 -21.65 -18.83 4.05
C TYR A 223 -20.38 -18.08 4.49
N PRO A 224 -20.13 -16.82 4.07
CA PRO A 224 -18.92 -16.12 4.48
C PRO A 224 -18.79 -15.98 6.01
N PHE A 225 -19.87 -15.76 6.75
CA PHE A 225 -19.85 -15.67 8.21
C PHE A 225 -19.54 -17.03 8.83
N LEU A 226 -20.22 -18.08 8.36
CA LEU A 226 -20.02 -19.45 8.84
C LEU A 226 -18.58 -19.92 8.61
N LYS A 227 -18.03 -19.65 7.42
CA LYS A 227 -16.65 -19.95 7.07
C LYS A 227 -15.67 -19.22 7.98
N ASN A 228 -15.85 -17.91 8.16
CA ASN A 228 -14.96 -17.11 9.00
C ASN A 228 -15.04 -17.50 10.48
N ALA A 229 -16.23 -17.79 10.99
CA ALA A 229 -16.42 -18.27 12.35
C ALA A 229 -15.72 -19.62 12.58
N TYR A 230 -15.87 -20.56 11.64
CA TYR A 230 -15.21 -21.86 11.69
C TYR A 230 -13.68 -21.71 11.76
N PHE A 231 -13.09 -20.90 10.87
CA PHE A 231 -11.66 -20.64 10.91
C PHE A 231 -11.22 -19.86 12.17
N GLY A 232 -12.04 -18.94 12.66
CA GLY A 232 -11.79 -18.20 13.90
C GLY A 232 -11.67 -19.14 15.10
N VAL A 233 -12.68 -19.99 15.30
CA VAL A 233 -12.68 -20.98 16.39
C VAL A 233 -11.53 -21.98 16.21
N LYS A 234 -11.33 -22.51 15.01
CA LYS A 234 -10.24 -23.47 14.71
C LYS A 234 -8.87 -22.90 15.04
N ASN A 235 -8.64 -21.62 14.74
CA ASN A 235 -7.37 -20.95 14.95
C ASN A 235 -7.27 -20.24 16.31
N ARG A 236 -8.22 -20.49 17.24
CA ARG A 236 -8.31 -19.82 18.55
C ARG A 236 -8.32 -18.29 18.48
N TYR A 237 -8.83 -17.74 17.38
CA TYR A 237 -9.00 -16.32 17.16
C TYR A 237 -10.49 -15.97 17.11
N MET A 238 -10.99 -15.37 18.19
CA MET A 238 -12.40 -15.00 18.30
C MET A 238 -12.67 -13.75 17.46
N ASN A 239 -13.31 -13.95 16.30
CA ASN A 239 -13.74 -12.88 15.41
C ASN A 239 -15.23 -12.56 15.60
N MET A 240 -15.67 -11.43 15.04
CA MET A 240 -17.08 -10.97 15.13
C MET A 240 -18.07 -11.93 14.47
N ASP A 241 -17.62 -12.78 13.54
CA ASP A 241 -18.48 -13.71 12.82
C ASP A 241 -18.86 -14.92 13.70
N VAL A 242 -18.15 -15.16 14.83
CA VAL A 242 -18.44 -16.26 15.77
C VAL A 242 -19.80 -16.09 16.46
N PRO A 243 -20.10 -14.99 17.20
CA PRO A 243 -21.43 -14.79 17.78
C PRO A 243 -22.56 -14.80 16.75
N ILE A 244 -22.33 -14.18 15.58
CA ILE A 244 -23.29 -14.12 14.46
C ILE A 244 -23.65 -15.53 13.99
N SER A 245 -22.63 -16.37 13.77
CA SER A 245 -22.81 -17.74 13.29
C SER A 245 -23.47 -18.63 14.33
N ILE A 246 -23.08 -18.51 15.61
CA ILE A 246 -23.72 -19.26 16.70
C ILE A 246 -25.19 -18.86 16.81
N GLY A 247 -25.51 -17.56 16.86
CA GLY A 247 -26.89 -17.09 16.94
C GLY A 247 -27.74 -17.59 15.77
N ALA A 248 -27.26 -17.42 14.53
CA ALA A 248 -27.98 -17.85 13.34
C ALA A 248 -28.19 -19.37 13.28
N LEU A 249 -27.16 -20.17 13.60
CA LEU A 249 -27.26 -21.64 13.62
C LEU A 249 -28.20 -22.11 14.74
N THR A 250 -28.06 -21.56 15.94
CA THR A 250 -28.90 -21.92 17.10
C THR A 250 -30.38 -21.63 16.81
N THR A 251 -30.72 -20.44 16.32
CA THR A 251 -32.10 -20.09 15.96
C THR A 251 -32.64 -20.95 14.81
N TYR A 252 -31.81 -21.25 13.81
CA TYR A 252 -32.20 -22.12 12.70
C TYR A 252 -32.46 -23.56 13.15
N PHE A 253 -31.53 -24.18 13.88
CA PHE A 253 -31.70 -25.56 14.35
C PHE A 253 -32.84 -25.70 15.35
N TYR A 254 -33.08 -24.69 16.19
CA TYR A 254 -34.28 -24.64 17.03
C TYR A 254 -35.56 -24.63 16.20
N SER A 255 -35.62 -23.79 15.17
CA SER A 255 -36.76 -23.71 14.24
C SER A 255 -37.00 -25.04 13.52
N VAL A 256 -35.93 -25.77 13.16
CA VAL A 256 -36.02 -27.13 12.59
C VAL A 256 -36.50 -28.14 13.64
N TYR A 257 -36.04 -28.04 14.88
CA TYR A 257 -36.46 -28.92 15.97
C TYR A 257 -37.97 -28.80 16.25
N VAL A 258 -38.50 -27.57 16.24
CA VAL A 258 -39.94 -27.30 16.37
C VAL A 258 -40.71 -27.82 15.13
N LEU A 259 -40.21 -27.55 13.92
CA LEU A 259 -40.83 -28.00 12.66
C LEU A 259 -41.00 -29.53 12.59
N LEU A 260 -40.00 -30.29 13.08
CA LEU A 260 -40.03 -31.75 13.07
C LEU A 260 -40.95 -32.35 14.15
N GLY A 261 -41.64 -31.52 14.94
CA GLY A 261 -42.62 -31.95 15.93
C GLY A 261 -42.02 -32.46 17.25
N PHE A 262 -40.74 -32.18 17.51
CA PHE A 262 -40.10 -32.56 18.79
C PHE A 262 -40.44 -31.62 19.95
N SER A 263 -41.09 -30.49 19.68
CA SER A 263 -41.63 -29.56 20.69
C SER A 263 -43.09 -29.26 20.39
N THR A 264 -43.96 -29.30 21.41
CA THR A 264 -45.39 -29.00 21.29
C THR A 264 -45.75 -27.58 21.70
N LYS A 265 -44.76 -26.75 22.09
CA LYS A 265 -44.99 -25.43 22.73
C LYS A 265 -44.14 -24.28 22.17
N GLY A 266 -43.55 -24.43 20.99
CA GLY A 266 -42.69 -23.38 20.42
C GLY A 266 -43.09 -22.89 19.03
N GLU A 267 -42.65 -21.68 18.71
CA GLU A 267 -42.79 -21.08 17.38
C GLU A 267 -41.51 -21.21 16.56
N VAL A 268 -41.66 -21.09 15.25
CA VAL A 268 -40.58 -21.24 14.27
C VAL A 268 -40.03 -19.85 13.91
N TYR A 269 -38.71 -19.66 14.00
CA TYR A 269 -38.03 -18.36 13.85
C TYR A 269 -37.15 -18.28 12.58
N PHE A 270 -37.57 -18.94 11.50
CA PHE A 270 -36.88 -18.88 10.21
C PHE A 270 -36.78 -17.45 9.66
N ASP A 271 -37.76 -16.60 9.96
CA ASP A 271 -37.81 -15.18 9.61
C ASP A 271 -36.74 -14.36 10.28
N THR A 272 -36.52 -14.60 11.57
CA THR A 272 -35.48 -13.96 12.35
C THR A 272 -34.10 -14.24 11.75
N VAL A 273 -33.82 -15.49 11.36
CA VAL A 273 -32.54 -15.86 10.73
C VAL A 273 -32.34 -15.17 9.39
N VAL A 274 -33.35 -15.19 8.52
CA VAL A 274 -33.26 -14.60 7.17
C VAL A 274 -33.14 -13.07 7.23
N ASN A 275 -33.97 -12.41 8.05
CA ASN A 275 -33.92 -10.97 8.28
C ASN A 275 -32.55 -10.55 8.79
N PHE A 276 -32.03 -11.28 9.77
CA PHE A 276 -30.74 -11.02 10.38
C PHE A 276 -29.59 -11.11 9.37
N ILE A 277 -29.53 -12.19 8.59
CA ILE A 277 -28.49 -12.38 7.57
C ILE A 277 -28.53 -11.26 6.52
N PHE A 278 -29.74 -10.87 6.10
CA PHE A 278 -29.91 -9.79 5.13
C PHE A 278 -29.39 -8.44 5.67
N VAL A 279 -29.80 -8.05 6.88
CA VAL A 279 -29.37 -6.79 7.51
C VAL A 279 -27.86 -6.74 7.70
N ILE A 280 -27.25 -7.83 8.17
CA ILE A 280 -25.79 -7.91 8.32
C ILE A 280 -25.07 -7.81 6.98
N LEU A 281 -25.55 -8.51 5.94
CA LEU A 281 -24.94 -8.45 4.61
C LEU A 281 -24.98 -7.03 4.04
N ILE A 282 -26.10 -6.32 4.21
CA ILE A 282 -26.22 -4.90 3.85
C ILE A 282 -25.23 -4.06 4.66
N GLY A 283 -25.19 -4.24 5.99
CA GLY A 283 -24.27 -3.50 6.86
C GLY A 283 -22.82 -3.67 6.43
N ARG A 284 -22.39 -4.91 6.15
CA ARG A 284 -21.04 -5.23 5.65
C ARG A 284 -20.77 -4.66 4.26
N TYR A 285 -21.80 -4.60 3.40
CA TYR A 285 -21.65 -4.02 2.07
C TYR A 285 -21.49 -2.50 2.13
N LEU A 286 -22.32 -1.83 2.93
CA LEU A 286 -22.20 -0.39 3.18
C LEU A 286 -20.85 -0.08 3.82
N GLU A 287 -20.44 -0.86 4.82
CA GLU A 287 -19.10 -0.83 5.42
C GLU A 287 -17.98 -0.88 4.36
N ALA A 288 -18.00 -1.92 3.51
CA ALA A 288 -16.97 -2.12 2.49
C ALA A 288 -17.00 -1.02 1.42
N SER A 289 -18.19 -0.59 1.01
CA SER A 289 -18.39 0.47 0.02
C SER A 289 -17.89 1.82 0.54
N SER A 290 -18.29 2.20 1.76
CA SER A 290 -17.82 3.42 2.42
C SER A 290 -16.31 3.43 2.60
N LYS A 291 -15.72 2.30 3.01
CA LYS A 291 -14.25 2.15 3.11
C LYS A 291 -13.57 2.32 1.74
N LYS A 292 -14.12 1.72 0.68
CA LYS A 292 -13.60 1.85 -0.68
C LYS A 292 -13.64 3.29 -1.18
N SER A 293 -14.78 3.96 -1.07
CA SER A 293 -14.95 5.36 -1.52
C SER A 293 -14.04 6.33 -0.77
N ALA A 294 -13.76 6.05 0.50
CA ALA A 294 -12.85 6.87 1.28
C ALA A 294 -11.38 6.65 0.86
N LEU A 295 -11.02 5.44 0.42
CA LEU A 295 -9.67 5.10 -0.07
C LEU A 295 -9.42 5.51 -1.53
N SER A 296 -10.46 5.67 -2.36
CA SER A 296 -10.31 5.93 -3.81
C SER A 296 -9.74 7.32 -4.13
N ALA A 297 -9.86 8.30 -3.23
CA ALA A 297 -9.28 9.64 -3.42
C ALA A 297 -7.75 9.61 -3.57
N SER A 298 -7.09 8.56 -3.07
CA SER A 298 -5.64 8.39 -3.18
C SER A 298 -5.23 7.57 -4.42
N THR A 299 -6.16 6.87 -5.09
CA THR A 299 -5.92 6.17 -6.36
C THR A 299 -6.03 7.11 -7.57
N SER A 300 -6.68 8.27 -7.42
CA SER A 300 -6.86 9.25 -8.50
C SER A 300 -5.54 9.81 -9.05
N LEU A 301 -4.44 9.79 -8.27
CA LEU A 301 -3.12 10.21 -8.77
C LEU A 301 -2.55 9.23 -9.83
N GLN A 302 -2.85 7.94 -9.71
CA GLN A 302 -2.40 6.92 -10.67
C GLN A 302 -3.18 6.99 -12.00
N GLN A 303 -4.41 7.49 -11.98
CA GLN A 303 -5.24 7.69 -13.18
C GLN A 303 -4.82 8.89 -14.04
N LEU A 304 -3.85 9.69 -13.57
CA LEU A 304 -3.35 10.86 -14.28
C LEU A 304 -2.22 10.52 -15.26
N GLN A 305 -1.63 9.32 -15.18
CA GLN A 305 -0.65 8.86 -16.16
C GLN A 305 -1.40 8.24 -17.35
N PRO A 306 -1.21 8.73 -18.58
CA PRO A 306 -1.66 8.04 -19.79
C PRO A 306 -1.06 6.62 -19.83
N ASN A 307 -1.66 5.67 -20.55
CA ASN A 307 -1.11 4.32 -20.73
C ASN A 307 -0.40 4.12 -22.08
N ILE A 308 -0.51 5.10 -22.96
CA ILE A 308 -0.01 5.10 -24.33
C ILE A 308 0.64 6.45 -24.63
N ALA A 309 1.63 6.46 -25.52
CA ALA A 309 2.20 7.67 -26.07
C ALA A 309 2.39 7.54 -27.58
N LEU A 310 2.39 8.68 -28.27
CA LEU A 310 2.61 8.76 -29.70
C LEU A 310 4.11 8.91 -29.95
N VAL A 311 4.75 7.88 -30.49
CA VAL A 311 6.20 7.84 -30.75
C VAL A 311 6.44 8.10 -32.23
N LYS A 312 7.38 9.00 -32.52
CA LYS A 312 7.82 9.32 -33.87
C LYS A 312 8.97 8.38 -34.23
N THR A 313 8.76 7.58 -35.27
CA THR A 313 9.74 6.63 -35.82
C THR A 313 10.08 7.00 -37.26
N ASP A 314 11.10 6.37 -37.84
CA ASP A 314 11.49 6.58 -39.24
C ASP A 314 10.37 6.24 -40.24
N GLU A 315 9.40 5.40 -39.84
CA GLU A 315 8.24 4.99 -40.64
C GLU A 315 6.98 5.85 -40.38
N GLY A 316 7.03 6.82 -39.47
CA GLY A 316 5.92 7.72 -39.12
C GLY A 316 5.54 7.75 -37.64
N GLU A 317 4.35 8.27 -37.34
CA GLU A 317 3.80 8.35 -35.97
C GLU A 317 3.12 7.02 -35.59
N LEU A 318 3.59 6.38 -34.52
CA LEU A 318 3.06 5.11 -34.00
C LEU A 318 2.64 5.26 -32.54
N ILE A 319 1.44 4.78 -32.20
CA ILE A 319 0.99 4.73 -30.81
C ILE A 319 1.63 3.50 -30.14
N LYS A 320 2.50 3.73 -29.16
CA LYS A 320 3.12 2.67 -28.35
C LYS A 320 2.59 2.71 -26.92
N PRO A 321 2.41 1.55 -26.25
CA PRO A 321 2.28 1.49 -24.81
C PRO A 321 3.49 2.14 -24.14
N ILE A 322 3.28 2.87 -23.05
CA ILE A 322 4.39 3.53 -22.34
C ILE A 322 5.43 2.52 -21.82
N SER A 323 5.00 1.28 -21.53
CA SER A 323 5.89 0.21 -21.09
C SER A 323 6.91 -0.24 -22.13
N THR A 324 6.73 0.10 -23.42
CA THR A 324 7.61 -0.28 -24.52
C THR A 324 8.43 0.90 -25.07
N ILE A 325 8.42 2.04 -24.37
CA ILE A 325 9.17 3.24 -24.76
C ILE A 325 10.55 3.20 -24.13
N GLU A 326 11.58 3.42 -24.94
CA GLU A 326 12.97 3.41 -24.50
C GLU A 326 13.55 4.83 -24.37
N VAL A 327 14.64 4.96 -23.61
CA VAL A 327 15.36 6.23 -23.48
C VAL A 327 15.94 6.59 -24.87
N GLY A 328 15.71 7.84 -25.30
CA GLY A 328 16.07 8.30 -26.64
C GLY A 328 14.95 8.22 -27.68
N ASP A 329 13.81 7.56 -27.39
CA ASP A 329 12.63 7.65 -28.25
C ASP A 329 12.12 9.10 -28.29
N ILE A 330 11.59 9.53 -29.45
CA ILE A 330 10.97 10.85 -29.61
C ILE A 330 9.46 10.71 -29.50
N VAL A 331 8.88 11.27 -28.45
CA VAL A 331 7.44 11.28 -28.19
C VAL A 331 6.85 12.60 -28.67
N LEU A 332 5.80 12.53 -29.48
CA LEU A 332 5.03 13.69 -29.91
C LEU A 332 3.90 13.95 -28.91
N ILE A 333 3.86 15.17 -28.36
CA ILE A 333 2.84 15.60 -27.39
C ILE A 333 2.03 16.74 -28.02
N LYS A 334 0.73 16.51 -28.20
CA LYS A 334 -0.19 17.48 -28.81
C LYS A 334 -0.81 18.42 -27.75
N PRO A 335 -1.32 19.60 -28.15
CA PRO A 335 -2.03 20.49 -27.23
C PRO A 335 -3.20 19.77 -26.54
N GLY A 336 -3.35 19.96 -25.23
CA GLY A 336 -4.39 19.34 -24.42
C GLY A 336 -4.08 17.90 -23.98
N GLU A 337 -2.95 17.32 -24.39
CA GLU A 337 -2.52 16.00 -23.94
C GLU A 337 -1.71 16.08 -22.64
N ARG A 338 -1.83 15.03 -21.81
CA ARG A 338 -0.96 14.87 -20.65
C ARG A 338 0.37 14.26 -21.08
N ILE A 339 1.44 14.77 -20.49
CA ILE A 339 2.79 14.25 -20.72
C ILE A 339 2.89 12.86 -20.08
N ALA A 340 3.23 11.87 -20.89
CA ALA A 340 3.24 10.46 -20.52
C ALA A 340 4.51 10.03 -19.78
N ILE A 341 5.63 10.66 -20.09
CA ILE A 341 6.98 10.27 -19.68
C ILE A 341 7.86 11.52 -19.51
N ASP A 342 8.87 11.43 -18.64
CA ASP A 342 9.83 12.50 -18.41
C ASP A 342 10.80 12.58 -19.60
N GLY A 343 11.15 13.81 -20.01
CA GLY A 343 11.98 14.02 -21.18
C GLY A 343 12.43 15.46 -21.36
N VAL A 344 13.17 15.71 -22.43
CA VAL A 344 13.64 17.05 -22.82
C VAL A 344 13.01 17.44 -24.15
N VAL A 345 12.51 18.67 -24.24
CA VAL A 345 11.95 19.20 -25.49
C VAL A 345 13.07 19.33 -26.52
N ARG A 346 12.98 18.60 -27.63
CA ARG A 346 13.88 18.77 -28.79
C ARG A 346 13.35 19.82 -29.75
N LEU A 347 12.05 19.76 -30.04
CA LEU A 347 11.40 20.63 -31.02
C LEU A 347 10.03 21.08 -30.51
N GLY A 348 9.70 22.35 -30.75
CA GLY A 348 8.45 22.96 -30.31
C GLY A 348 8.62 23.93 -29.13
N SER A 349 7.52 24.61 -28.83
CA SER A 349 7.40 25.54 -27.70
C SER A 349 5.94 25.66 -27.29
N GLY A 350 5.69 25.87 -26.01
CA GLY A 350 4.34 25.96 -25.47
C GLY A 350 4.32 26.11 -23.96
N GLU A 351 3.13 26.05 -23.38
CA GLU A 351 2.90 26.17 -21.95
C GLU A 351 2.46 24.83 -21.36
N VAL A 352 3.10 24.45 -20.24
CA VAL A 352 2.83 23.21 -19.52
C VAL A 352 2.34 23.55 -18.12
N ASP A 353 1.21 22.96 -17.73
CA ASP A 353 0.69 23.02 -16.36
C ASP A 353 1.38 21.95 -15.50
N GLU A 354 2.32 22.40 -14.68
CA GLU A 354 3.06 21.58 -13.72
C GLU A 354 2.46 21.61 -12.30
N SER A 355 1.25 22.16 -12.12
CA SER A 355 0.63 22.35 -10.80
C SER A 355 0.51 21.07 -9.97
N LEU A 356 0.43 19.91 -10.63
CA LEU A 356 0.41 18.60 -9.98
C LEU A 356 1.74 18.22 -9.30
N LEU A 357 2.87 18.72 -9.80
CA LEU A 357 4.21 18.40 -9.30
C LEU A 357 4.78 19.55 -8.46
N SER A 358 4.67 20.78 -8.95
CA SER A 358 5.23 21.97 -8.30
C SER A 358 4.28 22.61 -7.29
N GLY A 359 2.96 22.40 -7.44
CA GLY A 359 1.94 23.08 -6.65
C GLY A 359 1.67 24.53 -7.09
N GLU A 360 2.43 25.05 -8.05
CA GLU A 360 2.26 26.40 -8.60
C GLU A 360 1.15 26.41 -9.65
N SER A 361 0.23 27.37 -9.58
CA SER A 361 -0.95 27.42 -10.48
C SER A 361 -0.71 28.11 -11.82
N LEU A 362 0.48 28.71 -12.02
CA LEU A 362 0.82 29.40 -13.27
C LEU A 362 1.51 28.42 -14.23
N PRO A 363 1.05 28.34 -15.50
CA PRO A 363 1.71 27.54 -16.53
C PRO A 363 3.17 27.94 -16.73
N VAL A 364 4.02 26.94 -16.92
CA VAL A 364 5.45 27.13 -17.19
C VAL A 364 5.68 27.10 -18.69
N ASN A 365 6.35 28.14 -19.21
CA ASN A 365 6.76 28.17 -20.62
C ASN A 365 7.91 27.20 -20.84
N LYS A 366 7.76 26.32 -21.83
CA LYS A 366 8.77 25.32 -22.25
C LYS A 366 9.21 25.58 -23.67
N ARG A 367 10.51 25.48 -23.89
CA ARG A 367 11.20 25.65 -25.18
C ARG A 367 12.18 24.49 -25.40
N SER A 368 12.73 24.41 -26.61
CA SER A 368 13.78 23.45 -26.93
C SER A 368 14.92 23.53 -25.91
N GLY A 369 15.28 22.38 -25.32
CA GLY A 369 16.25 22.24 -24.25
C GLY A 369 15.66 22.15 -22.84
N ASP A 370 14.38 22.48 -22.63
CA ASP A 370 13.76 22.44 -21.31
C ASP A 370 13.22 21.04 -20.96
N ASP A 371 13.27 20.70 -19.67
CA ASP A 371 12.70 19.46 -19.13
C ASP A 371 11.17 19.50 -19.11
N VAL A 372 10.55 18.35 -19.35
CA VAL A 372 9.13 18.10 -19.17
C VAL A 372 8.91 16.84 -18.35
N PHE A 373 7.86 16.85 -17.53
CA PHE A 373 7.60 15.80 -16.55
C PHE A 373 6.26 15.11 -16.79
N ALA A 374 6.21 13.81 -16.49
CA ALA A 374 5.03 12.98 -16.61
C ALA A 374 3.90 13.44 -15.67
N GLY A 375 2.66 13.37 -16.17
CA GLY A 375 1.44 13.77 -15.46
C GLY A 375 1.08 15.25 -15.60
N THR A 376 2.01 16.09 -16.06
CA THR A 376 1.75 17.51 -16.38
C THR A 376 0.88 17.62 -17.63
N LEU A 377 0.16 18.73 -17.78
CA LEU A 377 -0.75 18.94 -18.91
C LEU A 377 -0.13 19.93 -19.90
N ASN A 378 -0.01 19.52 -21.16
CA ASN A 378 0.30 20.46 -22.23
C ASN A 378 -0.94 21.33 -22.50
N ILE A 379 -0.84 22.64 -22.25
CA ILE A 379 -1.94 23.59 -22.48
C ILE A 379 -1.99 24.01 -23.94
N ASN A 380 -0.84 24.36 -24.52
CA ASN A 380 -0.74 24.85 -25.89
C ASN A 380 0.61 24.48 -26.53
N GLY A 381 0.65 24.47 -27.87
CA GLY A 381 1.84 24.06 -28.61
C GLY A 381 1.99 22.55 -28.75
N SER A 382 2.85 22.13 -29.67
CA SER A 382 3.22 20.73 -29.88
C SER A 382 4.67 20.55 -29.54
N PHE A 383 5.00 19.48 -28.82
CA PHE A 383 6.37 19.18 -28.42
C PHE A 383 6.82 17.85 -29.02
N GLU A 384 8.03 17.82 -29.55
CA GLU A 384 8.80 16.59 -29.77
C GLU A 384 9.76 16.46 -28.58
N VAL A 385 9.48 15.47 -27.73
CA VAL A 385 10.16 15.26 -26.46
C VAL A 385 11.01 14.01 -26.58
N GLU A 386 12.31 14.14 -26.36
CA GLU A 386 13.20 12.99 -26.24
C GLU A 386 13.09 12.43 -24.82
N VAL A 387 12.79 11.15 -24.73
CA VAL A 387 12.67 10.45 -23.44
C VAL A 387 14.02 10.40 -22.74
N THR A 388 14.09 10.98 -21.54
CA THR A 388 15.31 10.95 -20.71
C THR A 388 15.28 9.84 -19.67
N GLN A 389 14.09 9.43 -19.24
CA GLN A 389 13.90 8.42 -18.21
C GLN A 389 12.75 7.47 -18.57
N LEU A 390 12.88 6.21 -18.18
CA LEU A 390 11.81 5.24 -18.32
C LEU A 390 10.59 5.66 -17.47
N SER A 391 9.38 5.35 -17.92
CA SER A 391 8.12 5.74 -17.28
C SER A 391 8.03 5.48 -15.77
N ARG A 392 8.65 4.40 -15.28
CA ARG A 392 8.65 4.02 -13.86
C ARG A 392 9.63 4.79 -12.99
N GLN A 393 10.59 5.48 -13.61
CA GLN A 393 11.54 6.37 -12.95
C GLN A 393 11.07 7.83 -12.97
N SER A 394 9.99 8.14 -13.71
CA SER A 394 9.40 9.47 -13.76
C SER A 394 9.12 10.06 -12.38
N ALA A 395 9.16 11.38 -12.28
CA ALA A 395 8.84 12.09 -11.04
C ALA A 395 7.49 11.64 -10.44
N LEU A 396 6.48 11.43 -11.28
CA LEU A 396 5.16 10.94 -10.86
C LEU A 396 5.22 9.49 -10.35
N ALA A 397 5.93 8.58 -11.02
CA ALA A 397 6.07 7.19 -10.58
C ALA A 397 6.83 7.08 -9.25
N GLN A 398 7.82 7.95 -9.02
CA GLN A 398 8.49 8.06 -7.72
C GLN A 398 7.54 8.56 -6.62
N ILE A 399 6.70 9.56 -6.91
CA ILE A 399 5.67 10.03 -5.97
C ILE A 399 4.67 8.91 -5.64
N VAL A 400 4.19 8.19 -6.66
CA VAL A 400 3.26 7.06 -6.51
C VAL A 400 3.90 5.95 -5.66
N SER A 401 5.14 5.55 -5.96
CA SER A 401 5.83 4.50 -5.22
C SER A 401 6.10 4.92 -3.76
N LEU A 402 6.45 6.18 -3.50
CA LEU A 402 6.58 6.70 -2.14
C LEU A 402 5.25 6.67 -1.37
N VAL A 403 4.13 6.92 -2.04
CA VAL A 403 2.78 6.80 -1.46
C VAL A 403 2.45 5.34 -1.17
N GLU A 404 2.68 4.42 -2.11
CA GLU A 404 2.40 2.99 -1.94
C GLU A 404 3.26 2.34 -0.86
N ASN A 405 4.56 2.65 -0.83
CA ASN A 405 5.51 2.13 0.16
C ASN A 405 5.14 2.50 1.60
N SER A 406 4.38 3.58 1.78
CA SER A 406 3.92 4.06 3.09
C SER A 406 2.60 3.43 3.57
N ARG A 407 1.87 2.72 2.69
CA ARG A 407 0.57 2.07 3.01
C ARG A 407 0.71 0.72 3.73
N ALA A 408 1.91 0.17 3.86
CA ALA A 408 2.14 -1.18 4.37
C ALA A 408 1.99 -1.33 5.90
N ASN A 409 1.79 -0.25 6.67
CA ASN A 409 1.68 -0.33 8.12
C ASN A 409 0.22 -0.22 8.58
N LYS A 410 -0.25 -1.26 9.30
CA LYS A 410 -1.48 -1.17 10.10
C LYS A 410 -1.28 -0.07 11.16
N GLY A 411 -2.16 0.93 11.14
CA GLY A 411 -2.06 2.03 12.10
C GLY A 411 -2.34 1.59 13.54
N ARG A 412 -1.73 2.28 14.52
CA ARG A 412 -1.77 1.87 15.94
C ARG A 412 -3.20 1.74 16.49
N ILE A 413 -4.12 2.62 16.09
CA ILE A 413 -5.54 2.55 16.50
C ILE A 413 -6.25 1.31 15.95
N VAL A 414 -5.93 0.88 14.72
CA VAL A 414 -6.51 -0.34 14.13
C VAL A 414 -6.04 -1.57 14.92
N CYS A 415 -4.77 -1.60 15.35
CA CYS A 415 -4.25 -2.65 16.23
C CYS A 415 -4.90 -2.66 17.62
N ILE A 416 -5.28 -1.50 18.17
CA ILE A 416 -6.01 -1.41 19.44
C ILE A 416 -7.41 -2.03 19.30
N ILE A 417 -8.11 -1.73 18.21
CA ILE A 417 -9.43 -2.31 17.93
C ILE A 417 -9.32 -3.83 17.77
N ASP A 418 -8.34 -4.32 16.99
CA ASP A 418 -8.08 -5.76 16.81
C ASP A 418 -7.81 -6.47 18.16
N ARG A 419 -7.23 -5.78 19.14
CA ARG A 419 -7.01 -6.30 20.50
C ARG A 419 -8.27 -6.31 21.37
N ILE A 420 -9.20 -5.38 21.18
CA ILE A 420 -10.44 -5.27 21.97
C ILE A 420 -11.47 -6.31 21.51
N ILE A 421 -11.53 -6.61 20.21
CA ILE A 421 -12.55 -7.48 19.62
C ILE A 421 -12.64 -8.87 20.30
N PRO A 422 -11.54 -9.60 20.57
CA PRO A 422 -11.64 -10.89 21.23
C PRO A 422 -12.24 -10.82 22.64
N TYR A 423 -11.86 -9.81 23.45
CA TYR A 423 -12.43 -9.62 24.79
C TYR A 423 -13.91 -9.29 24.73
N PHE A 424 -14.30 -8.45 23.77
CA PHE A 424 -15.70 -8.13 23.53
C PHE A 424 -16.49 -9.39 23.17
N VAL A 425 -16.01 -10.21 22.23
CA VAL A 425 -16.66 -11.46 21.81
C VAL A 425 -16.78 -12.47 22.97
N TRP A 426 -15.74 -12.61 23.80
CA TRP A 426 -15.82 -13.47 25.00
C TRP A 426 -16.86 -12.96 26.00
N THR A 427 -16.94 -11.64 26.19
CA THR A 427 -17.91 -11.03 27.08
C THR A 427 -19.34 -11.25 26.57
N THR A 428 -19.58 -11.10 25.27
CA THR A 428 -20.92 -11.29 24.68
C THR A 428 -21.36 -12.76 24.73
N LEU A 429 -20.46 -13.70 24.46
CA LEU A 429 -20.73 -15.12 24.64
C LEU A 429 -21.05 -15.45 26.11
N GLY A 430 -20.27 -14.93 27.05
CA GLY A 430 -20.52 -15.09 28.48
C GLY A 430 -21.89 -14.54 28.89
N LEU A 431 -22.24 -13.33 28.46
CA LEU A 431 -23.54 -12.72 28.73
C LEU A 431 -24.70 -13.49 28.09
N ALA A 432 -24.54 -14.01 26.88
CA ALA A 432 -25.56 -14.85 26.24
C ALA A 432 -25.81 -16.14 27.02
N VAL A 433 -24.75 -16.80 27.50
CA VAL A 433 -24.86 -18.01 28.34
C VAL A 433 -25.53 -17.69 29.67
N ILE A 434 -25.14 -16.60 30.33
CA ILE A 434 -25.78 -16.16 31.58
C ILE A 434 -27.26 -15.88 31.35
N THR A 435 -27.60 -15.18 30.26
CA THR A 435 -28.99 -14.88 29.89
C THR A 435 -29.78 -16.17 29.69
N PHE A 436 -29.23 -17.14 28.97
CA PHE A 436 -29.86 -18.44 28.79
C PHE A 436 -30.13 -19.14 30.13
N ILE A 437 -29.14 -19.19 31.03
CA ILE A 437 -29.27 -19.85 32.34
C ILE A 437 -30.34 -19.18 33.21
N VAL A 438 -30.42 -17.84 33.21
CA VAL A 438 -31.38 -17.08 34.03
C VAL A 438 -32.81 -17.31 33.57
N TRP A 439 -33.05 -17.38 32.26
CA TRP A 439 -34.41 -17.51 31.70
C TRP A 439 -34.86 -18.97 31.50
N SER A 440 -33.93 -19.92 31.45
CA SER A 440 -34.22 -21.35 31.25
C SER A 440 -35.20 -21.96 32.25
N PRO A 441 -35.27 -21.54 33.54
CA PRO A 441 -36.26 -22.06 34.48
C PRO A 441 -37.71 -21.60 34.19
N THR A 442 -37.87 -20.47 33.48
CA THR A 442 -39.18 -19.88 33.19
C THR A 442 -39.76 -20.47 31.92
N ASP A 443 -39.02 -20.35 30.82
CA ASP A 443 -39.42 -20.85 29.50
C ASP A 443 -38.17 -21.02 28.63
N PHE A 444 -38.04 -22.19 28.01
CA PHE A 444 -36.89 -22.52 27.16
C PHE A 444 -36.85 -21.63 25.92
N ASP A 445 -38.00 -21.33 25.34
CA ASP A 445 -38.14 -20.55 24.11
C ASP A 445 -37.70 -19.11 24.36
N LEU A 446 -38.21 -18.54 25.46
CA LEU A 446 -37.83 -17.22 25.92
C LEU A 446 -36.32 -17.14 26.25
N ALA A 447 -35.76 -18.18 26.87
CA ALA A 447 -34.34 -18.24 27.18
C ALA A 447 -33.46 -18.28 25.93
N LEU A 448 -33.84 -19.08 24.94
CA LEU A 448 -33.13 -19.20 23.69
C LEU A 448 -33.20 -17.90 22.88
N LEU A 449 -34.40 -17.32 22.75
CA LEU A 449 -34.60 -16.05 22.07
C LEU A 449 -33.85 -14.91 22.75
N SER A 450 -33.84 -14.86 24.08
CA SER A 450 -33.12 -13.84 24.83
C SER A 450 -31.60 -13.98 24.65
N ALA A 451 -31.07 -15.20 24.74
CA ALA A 451 -29.64 -15.45 24.53
C ALA A 451 -29.19 -15.15 23.09
N THR A 452 -29.97 -15.58 22.09
CA THR A 452 -29.69 -15.29 20.68
C THR A 452 -29.79 -13.79 20.39
N SER A 453 -30.75 -13.08 20.99
CA SER A 453 -30.85 -11.62 20.92
C SER A 453 -29.59 -10.94 21.44
N VAL A 454 -29.01 -11.42 22.55
CA VAL A 454 -27.73 -10.90 23.09
C VAL A 454 -26.57 -11.14 22.13
N LEU A 455 -26.49 -12.32 21.50
CA LEU A 455 -25.46 -12.64 20.50
C LEU A 455 -25.58 -11.74 19.26
N ILE A 456 -26.80 -11.41 18.88
CA ILE A 456 -27.13 -10.67 17.65
C ILE A 456 -26.93 -9.16 17.82
N ILE A 457 -27.46 -8.57 18.89
CA ILE A 457 -27.47 -7.11 19.08
C ILE A 457 -26.08 -6.52 19.30
N THR A 458 -25.12 -7.37 19.70
CA THR A 458 -23.82 -6.93 20.14
C THR A 458 -22.83 -6.67 19.00
N CYS A 459 -23.20 -6.74 17.71
CA CYS A 459 -22.20 -6.48 16.65
C CYS A 459 -21.54 -5.09 16.81
N PRO A 460 -20.23 -4.99 17.10
CA PRO A 460 -19.52 -3.72 17.19
C PRO A 460 -19.12 -3.23 15.79
N CYS A 461 -19.96 -3.49 14.80
CA CYS A 461 -19.75 -3.22 13.38
C CYS A 461 -19.30 -1.75 13.13
N ALA A 462 -19.82 -0.79 13.91
CA ALA A 462 -19.44 0.62 13.82
C ALA A 462 -18.03 0.94 14.33
N PHE A 463 -17.52 0.22 15.33
CA PHE A 463 -16.21 0.48 15.93
C PHE A 463 -15.06 0.20 14.96
N GLY A 464 -15.17 -0.87 14.15
CA GLY A 464 -14.17 -1.23 13.14
C GLY A 464 -14.06 -0.22 12.00
N LEU A 465 -15.12 0.57 11.76
CA LEU A 465 -15.19 1.54 10.67
C LEU A 465 -14.86 2.97 11.07
N ALA A 466 -15.14 3.34 12.32
CA ALA A 466 -15.00 4.71 12.78
C ALA A 466 -13.63 5.29 12.47
N THR A 467 -12.56 4.53 12.72
CA THR A 467 -11.18 4.95 12.50
C THR A 467 -10.82 5.08 11.02
N PRO A 468 -10.91 4.02 10.18
CA PRO A 468 -10.53 4.13 8.77
C PRO A 468 -11.38 5.15 8.01
N MET A 469 -12.66 5.30 8.34
CA MET A 469 -13.53 6.31 7.73
C MET A 469 -13.11 7.73 8.12
N SER A 470 -12.81 7.98 9.40
CA SER A 470 -12.36 9.29 9.87
C SER A 470 -11.03 9.69 9.21
N ILE A 471 -10.07 8.77 9.15
CA ILE A 471 -8.77 8.99 8.49
C ILE A 471 -8.99 9.33 7.02
N ALA A 472 -9.79 8.54 6.31
CA ALA A 472 -9.96 8.72 4.88
C ALA A 472 -10.73 10.01 4.52
N VAL A 473 -11.73 10.40 5.30
CA VAL A 473 -12.40 11.70 5.16
C VAL A 473 -11.45 12.86 5.48
N ALA A 474 -10.65 12.75 6.54
CA ALA A 474 -9.65 13.75 6.90
C ALA A 474 -8.59 13.92 5.80
N SER A 475 -8.05 12.80 5.28
CA SER A 475 -7.12 12.78 4.14
C SER A 475 -7.74 13.40 2.88
N GLY A 476 -8.98 13.04 2.54
CA GLY A 476 -9.68 13.63 1.39
C GLY A 476 -9.93 15.13 1.54
N SER A 477 -10.30 15.58 2.74
CA SER A 477 -10.48 17.01 3.03
C SER A 477 -9.16 17.78 3.05
N ALA A 478 -8.07 17.17 3.51
CA ALA A 478 -6.73 17.76 3.54
C ALA A 478 -6.17 17.93 2.11
N ALA A 479 -6.35 16.92 1.25
CA ALA A 479 -5.93 16.98 -0.15
C ALA A 479 -6.58 18.14 -0.91
N LYS A 480 -7.87 18.43 -0.67
CA LYS A 480 -8.58 19.60 -1.23
C LYS A 480 -7.99 20.95 -0.80
N ARG A 481 -7.14 20.96 0.24
CA ARG A 481 -6.44 22.14 0.76
C ARG A 481 -4.93 22.07 0.52
N ASN A 482 -4.49 21.25 -0.44
CA ASN A 482 -3.09 21.04 -0.79
C ASN A 482 -2.23 20.47 0.36
N ILE A 483 -2.86 19.74 1.30
CA ILE A 483 -2.17 19.05 2.39
C ILE A 483 -2.21 17.55 2.10
N LEU A 484 -1.05 16.97 1.80
CA LEU A 484 -0.92 15.55 1.52
C LEU A 484 -0.58 14.76 2.79
N ILE A 485 -1.49 13.86 3.19
CA ILE A 485 -1.30 12.99 4.36
C ILE A 485 -0.88 11.61 3.86
N LYS A 486 0.38 11.22 4.13
CA LYS A 486 0.96 9.94 3.66
C LYS A 486 0.31 8.71 4.28
N ASN A 487 0.04 8.71 5.59
CA ASN A 487 -0.57 7.58 6.29
C ASN A 487 -1.48 8.04 7.44
N GLY A 488 -2.39 7.15 7.86
CA GLY A 488 -3.31 7.42 8.96
C GLY A 488 -2.61 7.67 10.31
N ASP A 489 -1.45 7.07 10.52
CA ASP A 489 -0.63 7.30 11.71
C ASP A 489 -0.13 8.74 11.80
N ALA A 490 0.15 9.40 10.67
CA ALA A 490 0.57 10.80 10.67
C ALA A 490 -0.50 11.71 11.29
N LEU A 491 -1.78 11.45 11.04
CA LEU A 491 -2.88 12.20 11.67
C LEU A 491 -2.92 11.99 13.19
N GLU A 492 -2.71 10.75 13.63
CA GLU A 492 -2.67 10.43 15.06
C GLU A 492 -1.47 11.10 15.74
N VAL A 493 -0.29 11.02 15.13
CA VAL A 493 0.93 11.67 15.65
C VAL A 493 0.75 13.18 15.66
N LEU A 494 0.25 13.77 14.56
CA LEU A 494 0.00 15.21 14.44
C LEU A 494 -0.92 15.71 15.55
N SER A 495 -1.94 14.94 15.94
CA SER A 495 -2.83 15.31 17.06
C SER A 495 -2.11 15.40 18.42
N LYS A 496 -0.94 14.76 18.56
CA LYS A 496 -0.11 14.77 19.77
C LYS A 496 1.07 15.74 19.69
N VAL A 497 1.32 16.33 18.53
CA VAL A 497 2.42 17.28 18.32
C VAL A 497 2.14 18.57 19.11
N LYS A 498 3.09 18.97 19.96
CA LYS A 498 3.05 20.23 20.73
C LYS A 498 4.08 21.25 20.27
N HIS A 499 5.09 20.79 19.54
CA HIS A 499 6.20 21.61 19.07
C HIS A 499 6.39 21.35 17.57
N VAL A 500 6.44 22.42 16.80
CA VAL A 500 6.74 22.36 15.37
C VAL A 500 8.07 23.04 15.15
N VAL A 501 9.03 22.28 14.62
CA VAL A 501 10.35 22.78 14.23
C VAL A 501 10.34 22.91 12.73
N PHE A 502 10.52 24.13 12.23
CA PHE A 502 10.61 24.39 10.80
C PHE A 502 12.07 24.38 10.39
N ASP A 503 12.38 23.69 9.30
CA ASP A 503 13.61 24.00 8.59
C ASP A 503 13.48 25.41 8.00
N LYS A 504 14.59 26.15 7.91
CA LYS A 504 14.53 27.52 7.38
C LYS A 504 14.46 27.50 5.87
N THR A 505 15.39 26.78 5.24
CA THR A 505 15.63 26.86 3.80
C THR A 505 14.59 26.04 3.05
N GLY A 506 13.84 26.67 2.14
CA GLY A 506 12.83 25.97 1.34
C GLY A 506 11.51 25.65 2.07
N THR A 507 11.43 25.93 3.39
CA THR A 507 10.16 25.86 4.15
C THR A 507 9.70 27.24 4.59
N LEU A 508 10.55 28.02 5.25
CA LEU A 508 10.27 29.42 5.61
C LEU A 508 10.76 30.41 4.54
N THR A 509 11.72 29.99 3.72
CA THR A 509 12.29 30.80 2.63
C THR A 509 12.00 30.19 1.27
N LEU A 510 12.02 31.01 0.23
CA LEU A 510 11.73 30.62 -1.16
C LEU A 510 12.82 29.74 -1.81
N GLY A 511 13.88 29.38 -1.09
CA GLY A 511 15.00 28.57 -1.62
C GLY A 511 15.82 29.22 -2.74
N SER A 512 15.41 30.39 -3.23
CA SER A 512 16.04 31.16 -4.30
C SER A 512 16.63 32.46 -3.74
N PRO A 513 17.94 32.49 -3.43
CA PRO A 513 18.57 33.71 -2.97
C PRO A 513 18.47 34.79 -4.04
N GLN A 514 18.26 36.04 -3.61
CA GLN A 514 18.22 37.21 -4.48
C GLN A 514 19.14 38.30 -3.96
N VAL A 515 19.77 39.04 -4.87
CA VAL A 515 20.55 40.23 -4.52
C VAL A 515 19.59 41.33 -4.07
N ASN A 516 19.54 41.58 -2.77
CA ASN A 516 18.68 42.62 -2.18
C ASN A 516 19.35 44.00 -2.20
N LYS A 517 20.65 44.05 -1.89
CA LYS A 517 21.41 45.30 -1.79
C LYS A 517 22.85 45.10 -2.23
N VAL A 518 23.34 46.04 -3.03
CA VAL A 518 24.76 46.15 -3.39
C VAL A 518 25.33 47.39 -2.71
N VAL A 519 26.39 47.22 -1.93
CA VAL A 519 27.06 48.33 -1.23
C VAL A 519 28.51 48.35 -1.70
N SER A 520 28.91 49.46 -2.33
CA SER A 520 30.23 49.61 -2.94
C SER A 520 30.67 51.07 -2.91
N GLN A 521 31.99 51.29 -2.87
CA GLN A 521 32.59 52.58 -3.22
C GLN A 521 32.92 52.68 -4.72
N MET A 522 32.95 51.54 -5.43
CA MET A 522 33.06 51.50 -6.88
C MET A 522 31.69 51.69 -7.54
N ASP A 523 31.72 52.01 -8.84
CA ASP A 523 30.52 52.04 -9.66
C ASP A 523 29.77 50.68 -9.61
N HIS A 524 28.44 50.76 -9.50
CA HIS A 524 27.57 49.61 -9.33
C HIS A 524 27.74 48.59 -10.46
N ASN A 525 27.80 49.06 -11.70
CA ASN A 525 27.84 48.19 -12.87
C ASN A 525 29.21 47.52 -13.01
N VAL A 526 30.28 48.24 -12.65
CA VAL A 526 31.64 47.70 -12.65
C VAL A 526 31.78 46.58 -11.63
N LEU A 527 31.31 46.79 -10.39
CA LEU A 527 31.39 45.76 -9.36
C LEU A 527 30.58 44.51 -9.75
N ILE A 528 29.34 44.69 -10.21
CA ILE A 528 28.49 43.56 -10.57
C ILE A 528 29.07 42.81 -11.77
N GLY A 529 29.64 43.50 -12.75
CA GLY A 529 30.32 42.86 -13.88
C GLY A 529 31.47 41.97 -13.43
N ILE A 530 32.31 42.46 -12.50
CA ILE A 530 33.43 41.68 -11.97
C ILE A 530 32.93 40.45 -11.20
N VAL A 531 31.99 40.65 -10.26
CA VAL A 531 31.49 39.55 -9.42
C VAL A 531 30.70 38.53 -10.24
N SER A 532 29.87 38.97 -11.20
CA SER A 532 29.10 38.06 -12.05
C SER A 532 29.99 37.25 -12.99
N ALA A 533 31.08 37.84 -13.51
CA ALA A 533 32.03 37.13 -14.36
C ALA A 533 32.74 36.00 -13.59
N ILE A 534 33.11 36.25 -12.33
CA ILE A 534 33.72 35.24 -11.45
C ILE A 534 32.69 34.15 -11.09
N GLU A 535 31.50 34.56 -10.66
CA GLU A 535 30.44 33.67 -10.17
C GLU A 535 29.77 32.86 -11.29
N LYS A 536 29.94 33.24 -12.58
CA LYS A 536 29.42 32.50 -13.73
C LYS A 536 29.94 31.05 -13.80
N HIS A 537 31.11 30.79 -13.23
CA HIS A 537 31.74 29.47 -13.19
C HIS A 537 31.42 28.68 -11.90
N SER A 538 30.61 29.24 -10.99
CA SER A 538 30.24 28.64 -9.71
C SER A 538 28.81 28.10 -9.75
N GLU A 539 28.62 26.85 -9.33
CA GLU A 539 27.29 26.23 -9.27
C GLU A 539 26.49 26.63 -8.02
N HIS A 540 27.08 27.43 -7.12
CA HIS A 540 26.49 27.77 -5.84
C HIS A 540 25.20 28.63 -6.00
N PRO A 541 24.15 28.41 -5.19
CA PRO A 541 22.89 29.18 -5.33
C PRO A 541 23.07 30.71 -5.25
N LEU A 542 24.00 31.19 -4.42
CA LEU A 542 24.33 32.62 -4.34
C LEU A 542 24.99 33.15 -5.62
N ALA A 543 25.83 32.34 -6.27
CA ALA A 543 26.49 32.68 -7.53
C ALA A 543 25.45 32.89 -8.63
N LYS A 544 24.52 31.93 -8.76
CA LYS A 544 23.38 32.00 -9.69
C LYS A 544 22.52 33.24 -9.45
N ALA A 545 22.30 33.64 -8.19
CA ALA A 545 21.57 34.85 -7.85
C ALA A 545 22.27 36.14 -8.34
N VAL A 546 23.60 36.21 -8.21
CA VAL A 546 24.39 37.36 -8.68
C VAL A 546 24.45 37.41 -10.20
N VAL A 547 24.67 36.28 -10.87
CA VAL A 547 24.67 36.18 -12.34
C VAL A 547 23.30 36.59 -12.88
N HIS A 548 22.21 36.08 -12.31
CA HIS A 548 20.85 36.45 -12.72
C HIS A 548 20.59 37.96 -12.54
N TYR A 549 21.06 38.55 -11.44
CA TYR A 549 20.98 40.00 -11.23
C TYR A 549 21.75 40.78 -12.31
N ALA A 550 22.95 40.34 -12.69
CA ALA A 550 23.76 40.98 -13.72
C ALA A 550 23.13 40.87 -15.13
N THR A 551 22.63 39.69 -15.50
CA THR A 551 21.95 39.46 -16.78
C THR A 551 20.71 40.35 -16.90
N LYS A 552 19.93 40.52 -15.82
CA LYS A 552 18.76 41.42 -15.82
C LYS A 552 19.12 42.89 -16.06
N HIS A 553 20.33 43.31 -15.72
CA HIS A 553 20.84 44.66 -15.93
C HIS A 553 21.71 44.79 -17.20
N ASN A 554 21.78 43.74 -18.05
CA ASN A 554 22.60 43.68 -19.27
C ASN A 554 24.10 43.96 -19.04
N ILE A 555 24.66 43.44 -17.94
CA ILE A 555 26.08 43.58 -17.61
C ILE A 555 26.79 42.25 -17.89
N GLU A 556 27.71 42.24 -18.87
CA GLU A 556 28.53 41.08 -19.21
C GLU A 556 30.02 41.41 -19.14
N GLN A 557 30.78 40.55 -18.46
CA GLN A 557 32.24 40.53 -18.45
C GLN A 557 32.74 39.09 -18.46
N LEU A 558 34.00 38.91 -18.88
CA LEU A 558 34.69 37.62 -18.91
C LEU A 558 35.70 37.56 -17.77
N ALA A 559 35.82 36.38 -17.18
CA ALA A 559 36.82 36.05 -16.18
C ALA A 559 37.65 34.86 -16.68
N ASP A 560 38.95 34.92 -16.41
CA ASP A 560 39.91 33.85 -16.69
C ASP A 560 40.48 33.33 -15.36
N ASP A 561 41.09 32.14 -15.36
CA ASP A 561 41.88 31.64 -14.21
C ASP A 561 41.03 31.49 -12.92
N PHE A 562 39.88 30.81 -13.05
CA PHE A 562 38.92 30.56 -11.97
C PHE A 562 39.43 29.49 -10.99
N GLU A 563 39.40 29.82 -9.71
CA GLU A 563 39.73 28.94 -8.59
C GLU A 563 38.59 28.97 -7.55
N MET A 564 38.20 27.81 -7.03
CA MET A 564 37.17 27.66 -6.00
C MET A 564 37.76 27.00 -4.75
N LEU A 565 37.50 27.58 -3.58
CA LEU A 565 37.84 27.03 -2.27
C LEU A 565 36.55 26.68 -1.51
N PRO A 566 36.23 25.38 -1.36
CA PRO A 566 34.99 24.92 -0.73
C PRO A 566 34.79 25.51 0.68
N GLY A 567 33.60 26.05 0.94
CA GLY A 567 33.25 26.65 2.23
C GLY A 567 33.87 28.04 2.50
N LEU A 568 34.66 28.58 1.58
CA LEU A 568 35.34 29.87 1.71
C LEU A 568 34.89 30.86 0.63
N GLY A 569 35.10 30.54 -0.65
CA GLY A 569 34.81 31.47 -1.74
C GLY A 569 35.41 31.06 -3.10
N VAL A 570 35.39 31.99 -4.04
CA VAL A 570 35.89 31.87 -5.41
C VAL A 570 36.81 33.04 -5.77
N SER A 571 37.74 32.83 -6.69
CA SER A 571 38.59 33.88 -7.25
C SER A 571 38.81 33.68 -8.72
N ALA A 572 38.97 34.77 -9.47
CA ALA A 572 39.37 34.73 -10.88
C ALA A 572 40.04 36.04 -11.30
N LYS A 573 40.64 36.07 -12.49
CA LYS A 573 41.17 37.28 -13.12
C LYS A 573 40.13 37.91 -14.04
N VAL A 574 39.79 39.17 -13.81
CA VAL A 574 38.91 39.98 -14.66
C VAL A 574 39.71 41.18 -15.17
N SER A 575 39.80 41.35 -16.49
CA SER A 575 40.62 42.41 -17.13
C SER A 575 42.08 42.46 -16.63
N GLY A 576 42.69 41.30 -16.40
CA GLY A 576 44.08 41.16 -15.96
C GLY A 576 44.33 41.35 -14.45
N LYS A 577 43.32 41.71 -13.64
CA LYS A 577 43.43 41.82 -12.18
C LYS A 577 42.73 40.65 -11.49
N ARG A 578 43.37 40.08 -10.46
CA ARG A 578 42.79 38.97 -9.67
C ARG A 578 41.87 39.53 -8.58
N TYR A 579 40.68 38.94 -8.47
CA TYR A 579 39.65 39.30 -7.50
C TYR A 579 39.23 38.07 -6.70
N TRP A 580 38.78 38.31 -5.46
CA TRP A 580 38.32 37.28 -4.52
C TRP A 580 36.91 37.62 -4.03
N VAL A 581 36.03 36.62 -4.06
CA VAL A 581 34.63 36.70 -3.61
C VAL A 581 34.38 35.57 -2.62
N GLY A 582 33.96 35.88 -1.40
CA GLY A 582 33.73 34.85 -0.39
C GLY A 582 33.42 35.41 0.99
N ASN A 583 33.44 34.54 1.99
CA ASN A 583 33.21 34.93 3.37
C ASN A 583 34.41 35.70 3.97
N LEU A 584 34.21 36.27 5.17
CA LEU A 584 35.25 37.03 5.86
C LEU A 584 36.54 36.23 6.09
N ASN A 585 36.46 34.94 6.38
CA ASN A 585 37.64 34.11 6.60
C ASN A 585 38.48 33.97 5.34
N TYR A 586 37.83 33.90 4.17
CA TYR A 586 38.53 33.88 2.89
C TYR A 586 39.25 35.20 2.59
N LEU A 587 38.58 36.32 2.89
CA LEU A 587 39.11 37.66 2.65
C LEU A 587 40.16 38.10 3.70
N GLN A 588 40.14 37.49 4.88
CA GLN A 588 41.07 37.75 6.01
C GLN A 588 42.19 36.72 6.12
N ALA A 589 42.46 35.93 5.08
CA ALA A 589 43.65 35.07 5.02
C ALA A 589 44.80 35.76 4.24
N PRO A 590 45.49 36.79 4.79
CA PRO A 590 46.73 37.26 4.20
C PRO A 590 47.90 36.46 4.79
N GLU A 591 48.62 35.70 3.96
CA GLU A 591 50.08 35.55 4.14
C GLU A 591 50.87 34.98 2.95
N ASN A 592 50.29 34.71 1.77
CA ASN A 592 51.09 34.17 0.65
C ASN A 592 50.68 34.63 -0.76
N ILE A 593 50.25 35.88 -0.93
CA ILE A 593 49.98 36.43 -2.27
C ILE A 593 50.77 37.74 -2.45
N GLU A 594 51.82 37.69 -3.27
CA GLU A 594 52.64 38.84 -3.67
C GLU A 594 51.75 39.88 -4.37
N TRP A 595 51.63 41.06 -3.75
CA TRP A 595 51.02 42.22 -4.40
C TRP A 595 52.05 42.81 -5.36
N SER A 596 51.93 42.52 -6.65
CA SER A 596 52.74 43.20 -7.67
C SER A 596 52.40 44.69 -7.67
N GLU A 597 53.39 45.51 -7.33
CA GLU A 597 53.39 46.96 -7.49
C GLU A 597 52.97 47.34 -8.91
N GLN A 598 51.81 48.00 -9.07
CA GLN A 598 51.53 48.93 -10.17
C GLN A 598 50.20 49.66 -9.91
N ALA A 599 50.25 50.64 -9.01
CA ALA A 599 49.32 51.77 -8.95
C ALA A 599 49.96 52.90 -8.13
N ASN A 600 51.07 53.43 -8.62
CA ASN A 600 51.60 54.71 -8.18
C ASN A 600 52.26 55.43 -9.38
N THR A 601 51.43 55.77 -10.36
CA THR A 601 51.54 56.91 -11.28
C THR A 601 50.19 57.15 -11.92
#